data_AF-A0AAD0AZJ6-F1
#
_entry.id   AF-A0AAD0AZJ6-F1
#
_cell.length_a   1.000
_cell.length_b   1.000
_cell.length_c   1.000
_cell.angle_alpha   90.00
_cell.angle_beta   90.00
_cell.angle_gamma   90.00
#
_symmetry.space_group_name_H-M   'P 1'
#
loop_
_entity.id
_entity.type
_entity.pdbx_description
1 polymer ?
#
loop_
_entity_poly.entity_id
_entity_poly.type
_entity_poly.pdbx_seq_one_letter_code
_entity_poly.pdbx_strand_id
1 'polypeptide(L)' 'MLKIVPDPPHHIHSLEDTLIQATDHALCAATVAHQALLLQPKSPTSILIMTSLHELETLRALLESALVHVQRSREPRAMH' A
#
# COMPACT_ATOMS: atom_id res chain seq x y z
N MET A 1 -10.57 -0.09 45.84
CA MET A 1 -10.42 0.95 44.79
C MET A 1 -9.79 0.29 43.58
N LEU A 2 -10.57 0.04 42.52
CA LEU A 2 -10.06 -0.49 41.26
C LEU A 2 -9.49 0.69 40.47
N LYS A 3 -8.17 0.76 40.28
CA LYS A 3 -7.58 1.71 39.34
C LYS A 3 -8.12 1.35 37.96
N ILE A 4 -8.85 2.27 37.34
CA ILE A 4 -9.23 2.14 35.93
C ILE A 4 -7.92 2.18 35.15
N VAL A 5 -7.45 1.00 34.74
CA VAL A 5 -6.34 0.88 33.79
C VAL A 5 -6.96 1.13 32.42
N PRO A 6 -6.53 2.15 31.67
CA PRO A 6 -7.00 2.32 30.30
C PRO A 6 -6.61 1.07 29.53
N ASP A 7 -7.56 0.51 28.77
CA ASP A 7 -7.29 -0.65 27.93
C ASP A 7 -6.06 -0.37 27.04
N PRO A 8 -5.17 -1.35 26.83
CA PRO A 8 -4.00 -1.18 25.99
C PRO A 8 -4.46 -0.76 24.60
N PRO A 9 -3.74 0.18 23.93
CA PRO A 9 -4.14 0.68 22.63
C PRO A 9 -4.34 -0.51 21.70
N HIS A 10 -5.59 -0.71 21.29
CA HIS A 10 -5.91 -1.72 20.30
C HIS A 10 -5.32 -1.22 18.98
N HIS A 11 -4.11 -1.67 18.66
CA HIS A 11 -3.50 -1.50 17.35
C HIS A 11 -4.23 -2.37 16.33
N ILE A 12 -5.53 -2.20 16.20
CA ILE A 12 -6.28 -2.67 15.05
C ILE A 12 -5.99 -1.61 14.00
N HIS A 13 -4.95 -1.83 13.20
CA HIS A 13 -4.72 -1.01 12.02
C HIS A 13 -6.02 -0.98 11.22
N SER A 14 -6.51 0.23 10.94
CA SER A 14 -7.66 0.36 10.05
C SER A 14 -7.31 -0.31 8.72
N LEU A 15 -8.33 -0.79 8.01
CA LEU A 15 -8.13 -1.21 6.61
C LEU A 15 -7.49 -0.07 5.81
N GLU A 16 -7.84 1.18 6.11
CA GLU A 16 -7.22 2.39 5.56
C GLU A 16 -5.70 2.43 5.82
N ASP A 17 -5.28 2.30 7.08
CA ASP A 17 -3.86 2.30 7.46
C ASP A 17 -3.08 1.17 6.78
N THR A 18 -3.71 0.00 6.67
CA THR A 18 -3.13 -1.18 6.00
C THR A 18 -2.94 -0.92 4.50
N LEU A 19 -3.92 -0.29 3.84
CA LEU A 19 -3.82 0.06 2.41
C LEU A 19 -2.78 1.16 2.17
N ILE A 20 -2.65 2.14 3.06
CA ILE A 20 -1.58 3.15 3.01
C ILE A 20 -0.23 2.45 3.10
N GLN A 21 -0.04 1.60 4.11
CA GLN A 21 1.22 0.87 4.29
C GLN A 21 1.54 -0.05 3.10
N ALA A 22 0.53 -0.74 2.55
CA ALA A 22 0.70 -1.57 1.35
C ALA A 22 1.14 -0.73 0.13
N THR A 23 0.60 0.49 -0.02
CA THR A 23 0.97 1.42 -1.09
C THR A 23 2.43 1.85 -0.96
N ASP A 24 2.89 2.17 0.26
CA ASP A 24 4.28 2.51 0.54
C ASP A 24 5.23 1.34 0.22
N HIS A 25 4.85 0.12 0.59
CA HIS A 25 5.62 -1.08 0.24
C HIS A 25 5.69 -1.32 -1.27
N ALA A 26 4.57 -1.14 -1.99
CA ALA A 26 4.55 -1.26 -3.45
C ALA A 26 5.46 -0.23 -4.12
N LEU A 27 5.46 1.02 -3.64
CA LEU A 27 6.35 2.07 -4.11
C LEU A 27 7.83 1.75 -3.85
N CYS A 28 8.14 1.26 -2.65
CA CYS A 28 9.50 0.83 -2.30
C CYS A 28 9.97 -0.30 -3.22
N ALA A 29 9.14 -1.33 -3.42
CA ALA A 29 9.45 -2.44 -4.32
C ALA A 29 9.68 -1.97 -5.77
N ALA A 30 8.83 -1.04 -6.27
CA ALA A 30 8.98 -0.46 -7.61
C ALA A 30 10.31 0.29 -7.74
N THR A 31 10.69 1.06 -6.72
CA THR A 31 11.97 1.79 -6.68
C THR A 31 13.16 0.83 -6.72
N VAL A 32 13.11 -0.26 -5.95
CA VAL A 32 14.16 -1.29 -5.96
C VAL A 32 14.24 -1.99 -7.33
N ALA A 33 13.11 -2.36 -7.92
CA ALA A 33 13.05 -2.95 -9.25
C ALA A 33 13.64 -2.00 -10.31
N HIS A 34 13.25 -0.71 -10.26
CA HIS A 34 13.81 0.30 -11.15
C HIS A 34 15.33 0.44 -10.99
N GLN A 35 15.83 0.49 -9.75
CA GLN A 35 17.26 0.55 -9.49
C GLN A 35 17.99 -0.70 -9.99
N ALA A 36 17.40 -1.89 -9.85
CA ALA A 36 17.97 -3.13 -10.36
C ALA A 36 18.09 -3.13 -11.90
N LEU A 37 17.13 -2.52 -12.61
CA LEU A 37 17.23 -2.31 -14.06
C LEU A 37 18.40 -1.42 -14.43
N LEU A 38 18.64 -0.33 -13.69
CA LEU A 38 19.75 0.58 -13.94
C LEU A 38 21.12 -0.10 -13.73
N LEU A 39 21.21 -1.04 -12.79
CA LEU A 39 22.45 -1.79 -12.53
C LEU A 39 22.76 -2.83 -13.61
N GLN A 40 21.75 -3.48 -14.21
CA GLN A 40 21.94 -4.53 -15.22
C GLN A 40 20.97 -4.43 -16.40
N PRO A 41 21.01 -3.34 -17.20
CA PRO A 41 19.95 -3.01 -18.16
C PRO A 41 19.79 -3.99 -19.33
N LYS A 42 20.82 -4.78 -19.66
CA LYS A 42 20.85 -5.69 -20.82
C LYS A 42 20.94 -7.18 -20.45
N SER A 43 20.55 -7.54 -19.24
CA SER A 43 20.52 -8.94 -18.79
C SER A 43 19.16 -9.59 -19.12
N PRO A 44 19.06 -10.91 -19.32
CA PRO A 44 17.76 -11.60 -19.39
C PRO A 44 16.88 -11.32 -18.15
N THR A 45 17.51 -11.10 -17.00
CA THR A 45 16.85 -10.68 -15.75
C THR A 45 16.19 -9.31 -15.86
N SER A 46 16.71 -8.39 -16.68
CA SER A 46 16.11 -7.06 -16.82
C SER A 46 14.70 -7.12 -17.41
N ILE A 47 14.43 -8.07 -18.31
CA ILE A 47 13.07 -8.29 -18.84
C ILE A 47 12.12 -8.69 -17.70
N LEU A 48 12.53 -9.62 -16.83
CA LEU A 48 11.72 -10.05 -15.67
C LEU A 48 11.50 -8.91 -14.67
N ILE A 49 12.50 -8.05 -14.47
CA ILE A 49 12.39 -6.90 -13.57
C ILE A 49 11.47 -5.83 -14.19
N MET A 50 11.50 -5.59 -15.51
CA MET A 50 10.57 -4.68 -16.18
C MET A 50 9.12 -5.15 -16.05
N THR A 51 8.87 -6.45 -16.22
CA THR A 51 7.54 -7.03 -15.98
C THR A 51 7.13 -6.83 -14.52
N SER A 52 8.02 -7.14 -13.57
CA SER A 52 7.76 -6.90 -12.15
C SER A 52 7.45 -5.43 -11.84
N LEU A 53 8.14 -4.49 -12.48
CA LEU A 53 7.89 -3.06 -12.32
C LEU A 53 6.47 -2.67 -12.79
N HIS A 54 6.04 -3.19 -13.94
CA HIS A 54 4.69 -2.97 -14.47
C HIS A 54 3.60 -3.54 -13.56
N GLU A 55 3.80 -4.75 -13.03
CA GLU A 55 2.88 -5.37 -12.08
C GLU A 55 2.81 -4.56 -10.76
N LEU A 56 3.94 -4.01 -10.30
CA LEU A 56 3.99 -3.15 -9.11
C LEU A 56 3.28 -1.81 -9.32
N GLU A 57 3.38 -1.20 -10.49
CA GLU A 57 2.61 0.00 -10.87
C GLU A 57 1.11 -0.28 -10.88
N THR A 58 0.71 -1.41 -11.47
CA THR A 58 -0.69 -1.87 -11.51
C THR A 58 -1.22 -2.14 -10.10
N LEU A 59 -0.44 -2.82 -9.26
CA LEU A 59 -0.77 -3.05 -7.86
C LEU A 59 -0.97 -1.74 -7.10
N ARG A 60 -0.09 -0.74 -7.31
CA ARG A 60 -0.22 0.57 -6.64
C ARG A 60 -1.52 1.26 -7.04
N ALA A 61 -1.87 1.27 -8.32
CA ALA A 61 -3.12 1.86 -8.79
C ALA A 61 -4.36 1.17 -8.18
N LEU A 62 -4.33 -0.15 -8.02
CA LEU A 62 -5.40 -0.90 -7.35
C LEU A 62 -5.51 -0.56 -5.85
N LEU A 63 -4.37 -0.40 -5.17
CA LEU A 63 -4.33 0.00 -3.76
C LEU A 63 -4.84 1.43 -3.55
N GLU A 64 -4.43 2.38 -4.40
CA GLU A 64 -4.93 3.75 -4.41
C GLU A 64 -6.45 3.78 -4.64
N SER A 65 -6.96 2.97 -5.58
CA SER A 65 -8.40 2.83 -5.82
C SER A 65 -9.13 2.24 -4.61
N ALA A 66 -8.58 1.19 -3.98
CA ALA A 66 -9.15 0.60 -2.79
C ALA A 66 -9.23 1.60 -1.63
N LEU A 67 -8.21 2.45 -1.47
CA LEU A 67 -8.17 3.51 -0.46
C LEU A 67 -9.33 4.50 -0.65
N VAL A 68 -9.55 4.95 -1.89
CA VAL A 68 -10.68 5.85 -2.22
C VAL A 68 -12.02 5.21 -1.86
N HIS A 69 -12.20 3.91 -2.11
CA HIS A 69 -13.43 3.20 -1.75
C HIS A 69 -13.65 3.15 -0.23
N VAL A 70 -12.59 2.88 0.55
CA VAL A 70 -12.66 2.85 2.02
C VAL A 70 -13.01 4.23 2.56
N GLN A 71 -12.39 5.29 2.04
CA GLN A 71 -12.66 6.67 2.45
C GLN A 71 -14.10 7.10 2.12
N ARG A 72 -14.60 6.75 0.93
CA ARG A 72 -15.98 7.03 0.53
C ARG A 72 -17.01 6.33 1.40
N SER A 73 -16.73 5.09 1.82
CA SER A 73 -17.61 4.35 2.74
C SER A 73 -17.70 5.00 4.13
N ARG A 74 -16.74 5.86 4.48
CA ARG A 74 -16.67 6.57 5.77
C ARG A 74 -17.37 7.93 5.75
N GLU A 75 -17.63 8.50 4.56
CA GLU A 75 -18.45 9.70 4.47
C GLU A 75 -19.87 9.39 4.98
N PRO A 76 -20.36 10.09 6.03
CA PRO A 76 -21.71 9.87 6.50
C PRO A 76 -22.64 10.20 5.35
N ARG A 77 -23.46 9.21 4.95
CA ARG A 77 -24.59 9.40 4.04
C ARG A 77 -25.34 10.63 4.54
N ALA A 78 -25.18 11.77 3.86
CA ALA A 78 -25.85 13.00 4.22
C ALA A 78 -27.35 12.68 4.21
N MET A 79 -27.90 12.48 5.40
CA MET A 79 -29.31 12.14 5.58
C MET A 79 -30.08 13.32 5.00
N HIS A 80 -30.76 13.06 3.88
CA HIS A 80 -31.74 13.97 3.29
C HIS A 80 -33.00 13.96 4.14
#